data_AF-A0A915E2W3-F1
#
_entry.id   AF-A0A915E2W3-F1
#
_cell.length_a   1.000
_cell.length_b   1.000
_cell.length_c   1.000
_cell.angle_alpha   90.00
_cell.angle_beta   90.00
_cell.angle_gamma   90.00
#
_symmetry.space_group_name_H-M   'P 1'
#
loop_
_entity.id
_entity.type
_entity.pdbx_description
1 polymer ?
#
loop_
_entity_poly.entity_id
_entity_poly.type
_entity_poly.pdbx_seq_one_letter_code
_entity_poly.pdbx_strand_id
1 'polypeptide(L)'
;MCQFCVRMSRRRNDDDDSPHKLYTLVTHVPVTPFQRRTNISVESEELFQKTGHILIVPWCLGKGLQMQVLLGIRGDGQKDQFMETQWTHEKVIGSIVWNTRSNNFDGIFLDFQTHHLLSSSFEYFMDKLSAAITADHEKNPQQNRLVVVLGMSARWVPKVTGRMSKLAKHFHAFYLWNDDINTSQDPSISVRVDPLNPSEKVPLMDTIKGNAEKLASGGIPNSKIIVGLTAWARSYVFDNNVKGEHGAIIHNVGEPGEVTKKTDGRLAYYEICKLVGFNRTIYEQNSSTTSFTGSHNHWYSFNMPKHDSLQRKLKWISSYGFGGMGLFSLQADDASGNICGEGVLPLHTYVFQTYSCSIRRNDETRGKKSGSQACTRLCSFNPDHATNSFDFTTLESDWCSHIILSTATVVTNPSLDVSFSQKSRKILMNYNAWSTPVKPYLILSIGADQGPESWRQALQTTKRPAFIDKLIKLMEENGADGMDIAWTSVENTVDMTLLYALLTDLRANVTNTKQIFVCASHSATFYRNFNYKLLANMADYVVLQGFRFHAYNRLFTGHHSPLFGTRDVFNDPKLTIEGMVGKWLENVPSEKLIIACPLKL
;
A
#
# COMPACT_ATOMS: atom_id res chain seq x y z
N MET A 1 51.00 3.60 0.26
CA MET A 1 50.27 4.48 1.19
C MET A 1 48.80 4.11 1.10
N CYS A 2 48.18 3.79 2.23
CA CYS A 2 46.87 3.13 2.34
C CYS A 2 45.65 3.99 1.94
N GLN A 3 44.59 3.26 1.54
CA GLN A 3 43.15 3.49 1.70
C GLN A 3 42.42 4.51 0.79
N PHE A 4 41.50 4.00 -0.03
CA PHE A 4 40.08 4.04 0.33
C PHE A 4 39.46 2.64 0.24
N CYS A 5 38.72 2.29 1.28
CA CYS A 5 38.05 1.03 1.50
C CYS A 5 36.55 1.35 1.56
N VAL A 6 35.73 0.76 0.69
CA VAL A 6 34.28 0.66 0.95
C VAL A 6 34.00 -0.80 1.22
N ARG A 7 33.99 -1.14 2.50
CA ARG A 7 33.67 -2.46 3.03
C ARG A 7 32.20 -2.43 3.43
N MET A 8 31.31 -3.01 2.63
CA MET A 8 29.96 -3.34 3.10
C MET A 8 30.04 -4.71 3.79
N SER A 9 29.72 -4.74 5.08
CA SER A 9 29.82 -5.90 5.94
C SER A 9 28.76 -6.95 5.58
N ARG A 10 29.21 -8.18 5.30
CA ARG A 10 28.37 -9.38 5.31
C ARG A 10 28.06 -9.77 6.76
N ARG A 11 26.80 -10.08 7.03
CA ARG A 11 26.46 -11.08 8.05
C ARG A 11 25.43 -12.04 7.43
N ARG A 12 25.79 -13.32 7.45
CA ARG A 12 24.98 -14.46 7.02
C ARG A 12 23.85 -14.67 8.03
N ASN A 13 22.64 -14.97 7.56
CA ASN A 13 21.73 -15.95 8.14
C ASN A 13 20.64 -16.30 7.13
N ASP A 14 20.33 -17.59 7.13
CA ASP A 14 19.33 -18.27 6.33
C ASP A 14 17.93 -17.91 6.83
N ASP A 15 17.02 -17.60 5.89
CA ASP A 15 15.61 -18.01 5.85
C ASP A 15 14.95 -17.29 4.67
N ASP A 16 14.62 -18.09 3.65
CA ASP A 16 13.89 -17.71 2.45
C ASP A 16 12.41 -17.45 2.76
N ASP A 17 11.79 -16.65 1.89
CA ASP A 17 10.37 -16.31 1.80
C ASP A 17 9.89 -15.08 2.59
N SER A 18 10.04 -13.91 1.95
CA SER A 18 9.18 -12.75 2.23
C SER A 18 8.68 -12.11 0.92
N PRO A 19 7.35 -11.93 0.76
CA PRO A 19 6.71 -11.56 -0.51
C PRO A 19 6.67 -10.06 -0.84
N HIS A 20 7.26 -9.16 -0.03
CA HIS A 20 7.08 -7.71 -0.20
C HIS A 20 8.40 -6.94 -0.30
N LYS A 21 8.64 -6.31 -1.46
CA LYS A 21 9.92 -5.69 -1.83
C LYS A 21 9.72 -4.24 -2.31
N LEU A 22 10.64 -3.33 -1.97
CA LEU A 22 10.70 -1.97 -2.53
C LEU A 22 11.83 -1.92 -3.55
N TYR A 23 11.55 -1.42 -4.75
CA TYR A 23 12.49 -1.43 -5.87
C TYR A 23 12.80 0.00 -6.33
N THR A 24 14.06 0.28 -6.62
CA THR A 24 14.49 1.60 -7.09
C THR A 24 15.44 1.43 -8.27
N LEU A 25 15.15 2.04 -9.42
CA LEU A 25 16.04 1.96 -10.58
C LEU A 25 16.96 3.17 -10.63
N VAL A 26 18.25 2.90 -10.80
CA VAL A 26 19.29 3.85 -11.19
C VAL A 26 19.60 3.61 -12.66
N THR A 27 19.42 4.63 -13.48
CA THR A 27 19.96 4.59 -14.84
C THR A 27 21.18 5.49 -14.89
N HIS A 28 22.34 4.88 -15.19
CA HIS A 28 23.61 5.54 -15.50
C HIS A 28 24.35 6.24 -14.34
N VAL A 29 25.47 5.65 -13.90
CA VAL A 29 26.53 6.31 -13.11
C VAL A 29 27.74 6.48 -14.04
N PRO A 30 28.16 7.72 -14.38
CA PRO A 30 29.35 7.92 -15.21
C PRO A 30 30.61 7.54 -14.43
N VAL A 31 31.40 6.62 -14.95
CA VAL A 31 32.81 6.45 -14.56
C VAL A 31 33.64 7.20 -15.59
N THR A 32 34.34 8.26 -15.16
CA THR A 32 35.18 9.13 -16.01
C THR A 32 36.34 8.37 -16.67
N PRO A 33 36.90 8.89 -17.79
CA PRO A 33 37.67 8.09 -18.75
C PRO A 33 39.10 7.84 -18.28
N PHE A 34 39.48 6.57 -18.15
CA PHE A 34 40.87 6.16 -17.94
C PHE A 34 41.63 6.21 -19.27
N GLN A 35 42.45 7.24 -19.47
CA GLN A 35 43.39 7.35 -20.59
C GLN A 35 44.66 6.52 -20.36
N ARG A 36 44.78 5.44 -21.15
CA ARG A 36 45.98 4.78 -21.72
C ARG A 36 47.22 4.49 -20.85
N ARG A 37 47.65 3.20 -20.88
CA ARG A 37 48.84 2.68 -21.61
C ARG A 37 48.83 1.12 -21.68
N THR A 38 48.44 0.58 -22.87
CA THR A 38 48.87 -0.65 -23.63
C THR A 38 48.90 -2.05 -22.95
N ASN A 39 48.58 -3.21 -23.55
CA ASN A 39 48.17 -3.67 -24.91
C ASN A 39 47.18 -4.87 -24.77
N ILE A 40 46.38 -5.12 -25.81
CA ILE A 40 45.15 -5.94 -25.81
C ILE A 40 45.35 -7.26 -26.59
N SER A 41 44.61 -8.32 -26.25
CA SER A 41 44.13 -9.31 -27.22
C SER A 41 42.61 -9.20 -27.31
N VAL A 42 42.15 -8.70 -28.46
CA VAL A 42 40.76 -8.56 -28.84
C VAL A 42 40.44 -9.78 -29.70
N GLU A 43 39.51 -10.62 -29.24
CA GLU A 43 38.70 -11.43 -30.14
C GLU A 43 37.23 -11.33 -29.72
N SER A 44 36.40 -10.91 -30.70
CA SER A 44 34.98 -10.54 -30.66
C SER A 44 34.62 -9.18 -30.06
N GLU A 45 35.13 -8.14 -30.74
CA GLU A 45 34.77 -6.73 -30.62
C GLU A 45 33.32 -6.43 -31.09
N GLU A 46 32.65 -5.47 -30.42
CA GLU A 46 31.50 -4.67 -30.89
C GLU A 46 30.04 -5.17 -30.80
N LEU A 47 29.60 -5.79 -29.70
CA LEU A 47 28.14 -6.00 -29.45
C LEU A 47 27.57 -5.41 -28.15
N PHE A 48 28.39 -4.78 -27.30
CA PHE A 48 27.89 -4.11 -26.09
C PHE A 48 28.52 -2.74 -25.92
N GLN A 49 28.10 -1.76 -26.72
CA GLN A 49 28.21 -0.36 -26.32
C GLN A 49 27.24 -0.09 -25.16
N LYS A 50 27.74 -0.31 -23.94
CA LYS A 50 27.45 0.41 -22.68
C LYS A 50 26.06 1.05 -22.55
N THR A 51 25.10 0.29 -22.03
CA THR A 51 24.00 0.85 -21.19
C THR A 51 23.60 -0.16 -20.11
N GLY A 52 24.33 -0.19 -18.99
CA GLY A 52 23.90 -0.92 -17.80
C GLY A 52 22.92 -0.07 -16.98
N HIS A 53 21.73 -0.59 -16.71
CA HIS A 53 20.83 -0.04 -15.70
C HIS A 53 21.11 -0.77 -14.38
N ILE A 54 21.24 -0.05 -13.26
CA ILE A 54 21.48 -0.63 -11.94
C ILE A 54 20.18 -0.52 -11.16
N LEU A 55 19.50 -1.63 -10.85
CA LEU A 55 18.36 -1.60 -9.93
C LEU A 55 18.87 -1.80 -8.51
N ILE A 56 18.64 -0.82 -7.64
CA ILE A 56 18.85 -0.91 -6.20
C ILE A 56 17.50 -1.32 -5.59
N VAL A 57 17.44 -2.50 -4.99
CA VAL A 57 16.25 -3.01 -4.29
C VAL A 57 16.49 -2.84 -2.79
N PRO A 58 16.06 -1.73 -2.17
CA PRO A 58 16.11 -1.60 -0.72
C PRO A 58 15.10 -2.53 -0.06
N TRP A 59 15.61 -3.41 0.78
CA TRP A 59 14.83 -4.19 1.75
C TRP A 59 14.90 -3.41 3.08
N CYS A 60 13.75 -3.11 3.71
CA CYS A 60 13.58 -1.96 4.60
C CYS A 60 14.61 -1.80 5.74
N LEU A 61 15.05 -0.57 6.00
CA LEU A 61 15.96 -0.28 7.12
C LEU A 61 15.23 -0.34 8.46
N GLY A 62 15.44 -1.42 9.20
CA GLY A 62 14.97 -1.59 10.57
C GLY A 62 15.24 -3.00 11.12
N LYS A 63 16.51 -3.27 11.48
CA LYS A 63 17.02 -4.51 12.10
C LYS A 63 16.85 -5.79 11.25
N GLY A 64 17.65 -5.93 10.18
CA GLY A 64 17.94 -7.25 9.57
C GLY A 64 17.54 -7.46 8.10
N LEU A 65 17.58 -6.43 7.24
CA LEU A 65 17.19 -6.55 5.82
C LEU A 65 18.39 -6.27 4.89
N GLN A 66 18.53 -7.07 3.82
CA GLN A 66 19.66 -7.08 2.87
C GLN A 66 19.24 -6.43 1.53
N MET A 67 19.96 -5.39 1.11
CA MET A 67 19.77 -4.75 -0.21
C MET A 67 20.17 -5.71 -1.33
N GLN A 68 19.34 -5.81 -2.38
CA GLN A 68 19.67 -6.55 -3.60
C GLN A 68 19.98 -5.58 -4.74
N VAL A 69 20.99 -5.87 -5.54
CA VAL A 69 21.36 -5.08 -6.71
C VAL A 69 21.26 -5.95 -7.95
N LEU A 70 20.42 -5.57 -8.91
CA LEU A 70 20.22 -6.33 -10.15
C LEU A 70 20.92 -5.65 -11.33
N LEU A 71 21.50 -6.48 -12.20
CA LEU A 71 22.04 -6.07 -13.49
C LEU A 71 20.90 -5.88 -14.50
N GLY A 72 20.66 -4.64 -14.92
CA GLY A 72 19.70 -4.30 -15.95
C GLY A 72 20.22 -4.56 -17.35
N ILE A 73 19.48 -5.36 -18.11
CA ILE A 73 19.74 -5.71 -19.51
C ILE A 73 18.60 -5.16 -20.33
N ARG A 74 18.94 -4.28 -21.27
CA ARG A 74 17.95 -3.61 -22.13
C ARG A 74 18.15 -4.05 -23.57
N GLY A 75 17.04 -4.39 -24.24
CA GLY A 75 17.04 -4.59 -25.69
C GLY A 75 17.07 -3.25 -26.42
N ASP A 76 17.90 -3.13 -27.45
CA ASP A 76 18.04 -1.87 -28.19
C ASP A 76 16.94 -1.67 -29.26
N GLY A 77 16.11 -2.70 -29.50
CA GLY A 77 14.93 -2.64 -30.37
C GLY A 77 15.20 -2.58 -31.87
N GLN A 78 16.46 -2.43 -32.30
CA GLN A 78 16.82 -2.43 -33.74
C GLN A 78 17.91 -3.46 -34.09
N LYS A 79 18.62 -4.02 -33.10
CA LYS A 79 19.71 -4.98 -33.26
C LYS A 79 19.72 -6.04 -32.16
N ASP A 80 18.54 -6.48 -31.72
CA ASP A 80 18.42 -7.65 -30.83
C ASP A 80 18.70 -8.98 -31.59
N GLN A 81 19.71 -8.98 -32.47
CA GLN A 81 20.17 -10.11 -33.30
C GLN A 81 20.55 -11.33 -32.46
N PHE A 82 20.89 -11.12 -31.19
CA PHE A 82 21.17 -12.24 -30.30
C PHE A 82 19.96 -13.16 -30.11
N MET A 83 18.75 -12.66 -30.37
CA MET A 83 17.50 -13.40 -30.30
C MET A 83 17.23 -14.28 -31.53
N GLU A 84 18.05 -14.19 -32.58
CA GLU A 84 17.83 -14.83 -33.89
C GLU A 84 18.32 -16.28 -33.96
N THR A 85 19.41 -16.63 -33.26
CA THR A 85 20.01 -17.97 -33.36
C THR A 85 20.27 -18.61 -31.99
N GLN A 86 20.24 -19.95 -31.96
CA GLN A 86 20.54 -20.70 -30.74
C GLN A 86 21.96 -20.44 -30.21
N TRP A 87 22.94 -20.32 -31.10
CA TRP A 87 24.33 -20.08 -30.72
C TRP A 87 24.54 -18.70 -30.10
N THR A 88 23.84 -17.68 -30.61
CA THR A 88 23.87 -16.34 -30.03
C THR A 88 23.20 -16.29 -28.66
N HIS A 89 22.12 -17.06 -28.43
CA HIS A 89 21.51 -17.17 -27.11
C HIS A 89 22.50 -17.71 -26.07
N GLU A 90 23.18 -18.82 -26.36
CA GLU A 90 24.09 -19.48 -25.40
C GLU A 90 25.27 -18.58 -25.02
N LYS A 91 25.87 -17.89 -26.00
CA LYS A 91 26.94 -16.92 -25.74
C LYS A 91 26.47 -15.74 -24.89
N VAL A 92 25.32 -15.17 -25.21
CA VAL A 92 24.78 -14.03 -24.47
C VAL A 92 24.39 -14.43 -23.05
N ILE A 93 23.73 -15.58 -22.87
CA ILE A 93 23.35 -16.10 -21.55
C ILE A 93 24.58 -16.36 -20.68
N GLY A 94 25.62 -16.98 -21.25
CA GLY A 94 26.89 -17.18 -20.53
C GLY A 94 27.51 -15.86 -20.08
N SER A 95 27.50 -14.84 -20.95
CA SER A 95 28.00 -13.50 -20.63
C SER A 95 27.16 -12.81 -19.56
N ILE A 96 25.83 -12.95 -19.61
CA ILE A 96 24.91 -12.39 -18.60
C ILE A 96 25.24 -12.96 -17.22
N VAL A 97 25.23 -14.29 -17.08
CA VAL A 97 25.49 -14.94 -15.79
C VAL A 97 26.88 -14.60 -15.27
N TRP A 98 27.90 -14.64 -16.15
CA TRP A 98 29.27 -14.28 -15.79
C TRP A 98 29.39 -12.83 -15.31
N ASN A 99 28.78 -11.87 -16.01
CA ASN A 99 28.81 -10.46 -15.62
C ASN A 99 28.04 -10.22 -14.31
N THR A 100 26.87 -10.86 -14.13
CA THR A 100 26.09 -10.77 -12.90
C THR A 100 26.93 -11.25 -11.71
N ARG A 101 27.59 -12.41 -11.82
CA ARG A 101 28.41 -12.96 -10.73
C ARG A 101 29.72 -12.21 -10.49
N SER A 102 30.46 -11.90 -11.56
CA SER A 102 31.78 -11.25 -11.44
C SER A 102 31.68 -9.86 -10.82
N ASN A 103 30.53 -9.19 -10.97
CA ASN A 103 30.27 -7.88 -10.38
C ASN A 103 29.43 -7.95 -9.09
N ASN A 104 29.21 -9.15 -8.53
CA ASN A 104 28.44 -9.38 -7.30
C ASN A 104 27.00 -8.82 -7.33
N PHE A 105 26.33 -8.85 -8.48
CA PHE A 105 24.91 -8.56 -8.56
C PHE A 105 24.10 -9.76 -8.02
N ASP A 106 22.99 -9.45 -7.35
CA ASP A 106 22.07 -10.45 -6.77
C ASP A 106 21.12 -11.05 -7.81
N GLY A 107 21.08 -10.47 -9.02
CA GLY A 107 20.23 -10.96 -10.09
C GLY A 107 20.21 -10.08 -11.33
N ILE A 108 19.18 -10.30 -12.13
CA ILE A 108 19.04 -9.81 -13.51
C ILE A 108 17.70 -9.11 -13.64
N PHE A 109 17.71 -7.90 -14.21
CA PHE A 109 16.51 -7.17 -14.59
C PHE A 109 16.46 -7.09 -16.12
N LEU A 110 15.47 -7.72 -16.74
CA LEU A 110 15.31 -7.76 -18.19
C LEU A 110 14.31 -6.69 -18.63
N ASP A 111 14.76 -5.75 -19.47
CA ASP A 111 13.97 -4.65 -20.03
C ASP A 111 13.98 -4.76 -21.56
N PHE A 112 13.26 -5.75 -22.09
CA PHE A 112 13.17 -5.99 -23.52
C PHE A 112 11.98 -5.27 -24.13
N GLN A 113 12.13 -4.86 -25.40
CA GLN A 113 11.00 -4.39 -26.16
C GLN A 113 9.95 -5.49 -26.34
N THR A 114 8.70 -5.07 -26.36
CA THR A 114 7.52 -5.91 -26.16
C THR A 114 7.19 -6.82 -27.34
N HIS A 115 7.73 -6.56 -28.53
CA HIS A 115 7.62 -7.48 -29.66
C HIS A 115 8.40 -8.79 -29.42
N HIS A 116 9.50 -8.75 -28.65
CA HIS A 116 10.22 -9.96 -28.26
C HIS A 116 9.44 -10.80 -27.26
N LEU A 117 8.69 -10.17 -26.34
CA LEU A 117 7.85 -10.87 -25.35
C LEU A 117 6.75 -11.73 -25.99
N LEU A 118 6.41 -11.44 -27.25
CA LEU A 118 5.46 -12.20 -28.05
C LEU A 118 6.11 -13.30 -28.91
N SER A 119 7.44 -13.42 -28.92
CA SER A 119 8.17 -14.37 -29.77
C SER A 119 8.44 -15.69 -29.06
N SER A 120 8.43 -16.80 -29.80
CA SER A 120 8.88 -18.10 -29.28
C SER A 120 10.39 -18.14 -29.03
N SER A 121 11.16 -17.29 -29.72
CA SER A 121 12.60 -17.13 -29.45
C SER A 121 12.88 -16.59 -28.05
N PHE A 122 12.03 -15.69 -27.53
CA PHE A 122 12.15 -15.20 -26.15
C PHE A 122 11.81 -16.27 -25.12
N GLU A 123 10.81 -17.10 -25.38
CA GLU A 123 10.50 -18.25 -24.53
C GLU A 123 11.70 -19.21 -24.44
N TYR A 124 12.29 -19.55 -25.59
CA TYR A 124 13.50 -20.38 -25.64
C TYR A 124 14.70 -19.74 -24.92
N PHE A 125 14.92 -18.43 -25.12
CA PHE A 125 15.96 -17.68 -24.41
C PHE A 125 15.76 -17.77 -22.88
N MET A 126 14.53 -17.63 -22.39
CA MET A 126 14.21 -17.70 -20.97
C MET A 126 14.37 -19.10 -20.38
N ASP A 127 14.02 -20.16 -21.12
CA ASP A 127 14.28 -21.54 -20.73
C ASP A 127 15.79 -21.76 -20.55
N LYS A 128 16.60 -21.32 -21.51
CA LYS A 128 18.06 -21.44 -21.46
C LYS A 128 18.70 -20.60 -20.36
N LEU A 129 18.22 -19.37 -20.16
CA LEU A 129 18.70 -18.50 -19.07
C LEU A 129 18.40 -19.13 -17.71
N SER A 130 17.20 -19.67 -17.53
CA SER A 130 16.80 -20.34 -16.27
C SER A 130 17.65 -21.59 -15.99
N ALA A 131 17.96 -22.37 -17.03
CA ALA A 131 18.87 -23.52 -16.92
C ALA A 131 20.29 -23.08 -16.54
N ALA A 132 20.82 -22.03 -17.17
CA ALA A 132 22.15 -21.50 -16.87
C ALA A 132 22.27 -20.97 -15.44
N ILE A 133 21.24 -20.26 -14.93
CA ILE A 133 21.19 -19.79 -13.54
C ILE A 133 21.16 -20.97 -12.56
N THR A 134 20.44 -22.04 -12.90
CA THR A 134 20.36 -23.25 -12.07
C THR A 134 21.72 -23.93 -11.99
N ALA A 135 22.38 -24.13 -13.14
CA ALA A 135 23.71 -24.73 -13.20
C ALA A 135 24.79 -23.89 -12.50
N ASP A 136 24.69 -22.56 -12.55
CA ASP A 136 25.56 -21.65 -11.80
C ASP A 136 25.41 -21.80 -10.28
N HIS A 137 24.16 -21.89 -9.80
CA HIS A 137 23.89 -22.10 -8.37
C HIS A 137 24.34 -23.48 -7.89
N GLU A 138 24.15 -24.54 -8.68
CA GLU A 138 24.65 -25.89 -8.36
C GLU A 138 26.17 -25.93 -8.25
N LYS A 139 26.89 -25.17 -9.10
CA LYS A 139 28.35 -25.02 -9.02
C LYS A 139 28.80 -24.18 -7.83
N ASN A 140 27.97 -23.24 -7.38
CA ASN A 140 28.27 -22.29 -6.32
C ASN A 140 27.19 -22.27 -5.22
N PRO A 141 26.95 -23.39 -4.50
CA PRO A 141 25.81 -23.51 -3.57
C PRO A 141 25.91 -22.57 -2.35
N GLN A 142 27.10 -22.02 -2.10
CA GLN A 142 27.33 -21.03 -1.05
C GLN A 142 26.84 -19.62 -1.42
N GLN A 143 26.50 -19.39 -2.70
CA GLN A 143 25.96 -18.12 -3.19
C GLN A 143 24.45 -18.24 -3.44
N ASN A 144 23.72 -17.17 -3.14
CA ASN A 144 22.29 -17.10 -3.42
C ASN A 144 22.01 -17.28 -4.91
N ARG A 145 20.90 -17.93 -5.24
CA ARG A 145 20.41 -18.07 -6.61
C ARG A 145 20.07 -16.68 -7.17
N LEU A 146 20.41 -16.43 -8.44
CA LEU A 146 20.14 -15.15 -9.09
C LEU A 146 18.63 -14.91 -9.22
N VAL A 147 18.18 -13.74 -8.77
CA VAL A 147 16.81 -13.26 -8.97
C VAL A 147 16.64 -12.78 -10.40
N VAL A 148 15.47 -13.01 -11.00
CA VAL A 148 15.14 -12.53 -12.36
C VAL A 148 13.84 -11.74 -12.33
N VAL A 149 13.91 -10.49 -12.79
CA VAL A 149 12.78 -9.56 -12.87
C VAL A 149 12.58 -9.14 -14.33
N LEU A 150 11.33 -9.12 -14.80
CA LEU A 150 10.98 -8.61 -16.13
C LEU A 150 10.35 -7.22 -16.02
N GLY A 151 11.02 -6.21 -16.57
CA GLY A 151 10.43 -4.91 -16.86
C GLY A 151 9.48 -5.00 -18.07
N MET A 152 8.28 -4.45 -17.94
CA MET A 152 7.30 -4.39 -19.01
C MET A 152 6.59 -3.05 -19.05
N SER A 153 6.55 -2.46 -20.24
CA SER A 153 5.74 -1.26 -20.49
C SER A 153 4.26 -1.59 -20.33
N ALA A 154 3.60 -0.82 -19.46
CA ALA A 154 2.19 -0.98 -19.17
C ALA A 154 1.33 -0.87 -20.45
N ARG A 155 1.72 -0.05 -21.44
CA ARG A 155 1.07 0.00 -22.76
C ARG A 155 0.86 -1.38 -23.39
N TRP A 156 1.84 -2.27 -23.22
CA TRP A 156 1.86 -3.54 -23.93
C TRP A 156 1.23 -4.68 -23.15
N VAL A 157 0.95 -4.46 -21.86
CA VAL A 157 0.28 -5.43 -20.99
C VAL A 157 -0.91 -6.06 -21.69
N PRO A 158 -1.87 -5.31 -22.28
CA PRO A 158 -3.05 -5.91 -22.91
C PRO A 158 -2.75 -6.90 -24.04
N LYS A 159 -1.65 -6.67 -24.76
CA LYS A 159 -1.23 -7.50 -25.91
C LYS A 159 -0.43 -8.72 -25.47
N VAL A 160 0.35 -8.61 -24.40
CA VAL A 160 1.26 -9.69 -23.97
C VAL A 160 0.68 -10.58 -22.88
N THR A 161 -0.41 -10.15 -22.21
CA THR A 161 -0.93 -10.82 -20.99
C THR A 161 -1.13 -12.33 -21.18
N GLY A 162 -1.73 -12.74 -22.30
CA GLY A 162 -2.05 -14.15 -22.57
C GLY A 162 -0.84 -15.08 -22.64
N ARG A 163 0.35 -14.58 -22.98
CA ARG A 163 1.60 -15.35 -22.96
C ARG A 163 2.34 -15.25 -21.62
N MET A 164 2.11 -14.19 -20.83
CA MET A 164 2.86 -13.96 -19.60
C MET A 164 2.65 -15.06 -18.56
N SER A 165 1.47 -15.67 -18.49
CA SER A 165 1.22 -16.83 -17.60
C SER A 165 2.20 -17.98 -17.84
N LYS A 166 2.50 -18.28 -19.11
CA LYS A 166 3.47 -19.35 -19.48
C LYS A 166 4.89 -19.01 -19.05
N LEU A 167 5.26 -17.73 -19.16
CA LEU A 167 6.61 -17.25 -18.84
C LEU A 167 6.80 -16.93 -17.35
N ALA A 168 5.71 -16.84 -16.57
CA ALA A 168 5.74 -16.49 -15.14
C ALA A 168 6.58 -17.41 -14.27
N LYS A 169 6.85 -18.64 -14.71
CA LYS A 169 7.74 -19.60 -14.05
C LYS A 169 9.21 -19.15 -14.05
N HIS A 170 9.62 -18.35 -15.03
CA HIS A 170 11.00 -17.85 -15.16
C HIS A 170 11.28 -16.60 -14.33
N PHE A 171 10.22 -15.91 -13.91
CA PHE A 171 10.33 -14.60 -13.27
C PHE A 171 9.94 -14.67 -11.79
N HIS A 172 10.78 -14.04 -10.98
CA HIS A 172 10.47 -13.80 -9.58
C HIS A 172 9.48 -12.65 -9.45
N ALA A 173 9.60 -11.64 -10.32
CA ALA A 173 8.67 -10.52 -10.35
C ALA A 173 8.56 -9.88 -11.75
N PHE A 174 7.47 -9.17 -11.95
CA PHE A 174 7.15 -8.37 -13.12
C PHE A 174 7.08 -6.90 -12.72
N TYR A 175 7.99 -6.09 -13.24
CA TYR A 175 8.01 -4.65 -13.01
C TYR A 175 7.19 -3.95 -14.09
N LEU A 176 6.12 -3.29 -13.68
CA LEU A 176 5.22 -2.56 -14.57
C LEU A 176 5.69 -1.10 -14.73
N TRP A 177 6.22 -0.75 -15.91
CA TRP A 177 6.60 0.60 -16.28
C TRP A 177 5.36 1.44 -16.59
N ASN A 178 4.89 2.24 -15.62
CA ASN A 178 3.72 3.09 -15.80
C ASN A 178 4.03 4.46 -16.43
N ASP A 179 5.30 4.86 -16.47
CA ASP A 179 5.75 6.07 -17.15
C ASP A 179 5.60 5.98 -18.68
N ASP A 180 5.55 4.76 -19.21
CA ASP A 180 5.37 4.43 -20.62
C ASP A 180 3.92 4.12 -21.01
N ILE A 181 2.96 4.26 -20.08
CA ILE A 181 1.53 4.08 -20.39
C ILE A 181 1.12 4.96 -21.59
N ASN A 182 1.64 6.18 -21.68
CA ASN A 182 1.11 7.21 -22.59
C ASN A 182 2.06 7.81 -23.64
N THR A 183 3.27 7.30 -23.85
CA THR A 183 4.08 7.67 -25.06
C THR A 183 3.45 7.24 -26.40
N SER A 184 2.12 7.06 -26.48
CA SER A 184 1.42 6.32 -27.52
C SER A 184 1.23 7.18 -28.75
N GLN A 185 2.26 7.17 -29.60
CA GLN A 185 2.23 7.44 -31.05
C GLN A 185 1.80 8.82 -31.53
N ASP A 186 1.06 9.58 -30.73
CA ASP A 186 0.65 10.92 -31.06
C ASP A 186 1.49 11.92 -30.25
N PRO A 187 2.60 12.42 -30.80
CA PRO A 187 3.37 13.48 -30.15
C PRO A 187 2.59 14.79 -30.04
N SER A 188 1.35 14.86 -30.55
CA SER A 188 0.48 16.03 -30.49
C SER A 188 -0.53 16.01 -29.34
N ILE A 189 -0.49 15.04 -28.42
CA ILE A 189 -1.37 15.03 -27.23
C ILE A 189 -0.62 15.01 -25.90
N SER A 190 -1.27 15.58 -24.87
CA SER A 190 -0.76 15.63 -23.50
C SER A 190 -1.13 14.39 -22.70
N VAL A 191 -0.32 14.08 -21.70
CA VAL A 191 -0.48 12.87 -20.89
C VAL A 191 -0.25 13.15 -19.42
N ARG A 192 -1.06 12.52 -18.57
CA ARG A 192 -0.87 12.55 -17.13
C ARG A 192 0.11 11.45 -16.69
N VAL A 193 0.94 11.77 -15.71
CA VAL A 193 1.89 10.85 -15.09
C VAL A 193 1.18 9.94 -14.09
N ASP A 194 1.43 8.64 -14.20
CA ASP A 194 0.99 7.61 -13.26
C ASP A 194 -0.50 7.69 -12.83
N PRO A 195 -1.46 7.82 -13.75
CA PRO A 195 -2.88 7.80 -13.37
C PRO A 195 -3.27 6.47 -12.71
N LEU A 196 -3.86 6.54 -11.52
CA LEU A 196 -4.22 5.37 -10.75
C LEU A 196 -5.47 4.68 -11.30
N ASN A 197 -6.53 5.46 -11.49
CA ASN A 197 -7.87 5.03 -11.83
C ASN A 197 -8.33 5.66 -13.14
N PRO A 198 -9.32 5.06 -13.84
CA PRO A 198 -9.91 5.67 -15.01
C PRO A 198 -10.69 6.94 -14.65
N SER A 199 -10.83 7.83 -15.63
CA SER A 199 -11.72 8.98 -15.58
C SER A 199 -12.36 9.19 -16.95
N GLU A 200 -13.22 10.21 -17.10
CA GLU A 200 -13.80 10.57 -18.40
C GLU A 200 -12.73 10.78 -19.49
N LYS A 201 -11.55 11.28 -19.09
CA LYS A 201 -10.43 11.60 -19.99
C LYS A 201 -9.31 10.57 -19.95
N VAL A 202 -9.28 9.69 -18.94
CA VAL A 202 -8.22 8.69 -18.78
C VAL A 202 -8.83 7.30 -18.94
N PRO A 203 -8.63 6.63 -20.09
CA PRO A 203 -9.10 5.27 -20.32
C PRO A 203 -8.58 4.28 -19.30
N LEU A 204 -9.32 3.20 -19.01
CA LEU A 204 -8.89 2.15 -18.07
C LEU A 204 -7.51 1.57 -18.41
N MET A 205 -7.24 1.35 -19.70
CA MET A 205 -5.97 0.79 -20.18
C MET A 205 -4.80 1.77 -20.03
N ASP A 206 -5.11 3.04 -19.80
CA ASP A 206 -4.12 4.09 -19.57
C ASP A 206 -3.93 4.36 -18.08
N THR A 207 -4.22 3.37 -17.22
CA THR A 207 -4.12 3.50 -15.75
C THR A 207 -3.28 2.40 -15.14
N ILE A 208 -2.68 2.69 -13.98
CA ILE A 208 -1.97 1.72 -13.16
C ILE A 208 -2.91 0.56 -12.80
N LYS A 209 -4.12 0.87 -12.33
CA LYS A 209 -5.12 -0.12 -11.92
C LYS A 209 -5.47 -1.06 -13.08
N GLY A 210 -5.85 -0.51 -14.24
CA GLY A 210 -6.26 -1.32 -15.38
C GLY A 210 -5.14 -2.26 -15.87
N ASN A 211 -3.89 -1.79 -15.89
CA ASN A 211 -2.77 -2.63 -16.33
C ASN A 211 -2.38 -3.69 -15.29
N ALA A 212 -2.35 -3.35 -14.01
CA ALA A 212 -2.08 -4.33 -12.95
C ALA A 212 -3.17 -5.40 -12.87
N GLU A 213 -4.45 -5.00 -12.92
CA GLU A 213 -5.59 -5.93 -12.94
C GLU A 213 -5.58 -6.80 -14.21
N LYS A 214 -5.17 -6.23 -15.35
CA LYS A 214 -5.04 -7.00 -16.60
C LYS A 214 -3.98 -8.09 -16.46
N LEU A 215 -2.79 -7.80 -15.91
CA LEU A 215 -1.78 -8.82 -15.60
C LEU A 215 -2.29 -9.89 -14.63
N ALA A 216 -2.98 -9.45 -13.58
CA ALA A 216 -3.57 -10.35 -12.59
C ALA A 216 -4.58 -11.32 -13.23
N SER A 217 -5.51 -10.79 -14.03
CA SER A 217 -6.49 -11.59 -14.78
C SER A 217 -5.85 -12.54 -15.79
N GLY A 218 -4.64 -12.23 -16.25
CA GLY A 218 -3.85 -13.09 -17.12
C GLY A 218 -3.12 -14.23 -16.43
N GLY A 219 -3.29 -14.41 -15.11
CA GLY A 219 -2.68 -15.49 -14.34
C GLY A 219 -1.36 -15.13 -13.65
N ILE A 220 -0.99 -13.85 -13.59
CA ILE A 220 0.16 -13.39 -12.79
C ILE A 220 -0.32 -13.06 -11.37
N PRO A 221 0.20 -13.70 -10.31
CA PRO A 221 -0.19 -13.35 -8.95
C PRO A 221 0.16 -11.89 -8.62
N ASN A 222 -0.69 -11.18 -7.88
CA ASN A 222 -0.40 -9.81 -7.43
C ASN A 222 0.94 -9.73 -6.70
N SER A 223 1.28 -10.74 -5.88
CA SER A 223 2.56 -10.87 -5.17
C SER A 223 3.80 -10.92 -6.06
N LYS A 224 3.64 -11.15 -7.37
CA LYS A 224 4.72 -11.07 -8.37
C LYS A 224 4.74 -9.75 -9.14
N ILE A 225 3.72 -8.90 -9.02
CA ILE A 225 3.63 -7.64 -9.77
C ILE A 225 4.23 -6.52 -8.91
N ILE A 226 5.18 -5.78 -9.49
CA ILE A 226 5.78 -4.58 -8.93
C ILE A 226 5.20 -3.40 -9.69
N VAL A 227 4.53 -2.50 -8.98
CA VAL A 227 3.93 -1.31 -9.59
C VAL A 227 4.99 -0.20 -9.68
N GLY A 228 5.49 0.08 -10.88
CA GLY A 228 6.49 1.14 -11.10
C GLY A 228 5.86 2.52 -11.23
N LEU A 229 6.17 3.43 -10.31
CA LEU A 229 5.86 4.85 -10.40
C LEU A 229 7.07 5.62 -10.92
N THR A 230 6.89 6.90 -11.29
CA THR A 230 7.98 7.75 -11.79
C THR A 230 8.20 9.02 -10.97
N ALA A 231 9.48 9.36 -10.75
CA ALA A 231 9.95 10.64 -10.26
C ALA A 231 10.23 11.62 -11.41
N TRP A 232 9.99 11.22 -12.65
CA TRP A 232 9.99 12.12 -13.80
C TRP A 232 8.62 12.77 -13.98
N ALA A 233 8.66 13.97 -14.55
CA ALA A 233 7.50 14.71 -14.95
C ALA A 233 7.33 14.72 -16.48
N ARG A 234 6.14 15.11 -16.92
CA ARG A 234 5.83 15.48 -18.30
C ARG A 234 5.46 16.95 -18.38
N SER A 235 5.97 17.63 -19.41
CA SER A 235 5.70 19.02 -19.71
C SER A 235 5.20 19.18 -21.15
N TYR A 236 4.18 20.02 -21.32
CA TYR A 236 3.56 20.36 -22.60
C TYR A 236 3.22 21.84 -22.64
N VAL A 237 3.18 22.42 -23.83
CA VAL A 237 2.72 23.78 -24.09
C VAL A 237 1.39 23.72 -24.82
N PHE A 238 0.40 24.45 -24.32
CA PHE A 238 -0.94 24.53 -24.90
C PHE A 238 -1.21 25.87 -25.57
N ASP A 239 -2.11 25.88 -26.55
CA ASP A 239 -2.70 27.14 -27.04
C ASP A 239 -3.60 27.77 -25.97
N ASN A 240 -3.77 29.09 -25.98
CA ASN A 240 -4.48 29.86 -24.93
C ASN A 240 -5.89 29.36 -24.58
N ASN A 241 -6.57 28.67 -25.50
CA ASN A 241 -7.95 28.19 -25.31
C ASN A 241 -8.04 26.72 -24.91
N VAL A 242 -6.91 26.02 -24.81
CA VAL A 242 -6.86 24.59 -24.47
C VAL A 242 -6.53 24.41 -23.01
N LYS A 243 -7.38 23.66 -22.29
CA LYS A 243 -7.14 23.30 -20.90
C LYS A 243 -6.21 22.09 -20.84
N GLY A 244 -5.21 22.15 -19.96
CA GLY A 244 -4.28 21.04 -19.76
C GLY A 244 -4.94 19.84 -19.08
N GLU A 245 -5.24 18.82 -19.86
CA GLU A 245 -5.80 17.55 -19.40
C GLU A 245 -5.14 16.35 -20.09
N HIS A 246 -5.60 15.13 -19.79
CA HIS A 246 -5.11 13.93 -20.48
C HIS A 246 -5.75 13.86 -21.87
N GLY A 247 -4.96 13.61 -22.91
CA GLY A 247 -5.42 13.50 -24.30
C GLY A 247 -5.72 14.84 -24.99
N ALA A 248 -5.40 15.98 -24.37
CA ALA A 248 -5.60 17.29 -25.00
C ALA A 248 -4.54 17.55 -26.07
N ILE A 249 -4.92 18.22 -27.16
CA ILE A 249 -4.01 18.60 -28.23
C ILE A 249 -3.00 19.62 -27.70
N ILE A 250 -1.72 19.38 -27.90
CA ILE A 250 -0.62 20.27 -27.50
C ILE A 250 -0.18 21.13 -28.68
N HIS A 251 0.29 22.34 -28.37
CA HIS A 251 1.02 23.16 -29.33
C HIS A 251 2.43 22.63 -29.53
N ASN A 252 3.10 22.29 -28.43
CA ASN A 252 4.44 21.71 -28.44
C ASN A 252 4.70 20.87 -27.18
N VAL A 253 5.69 19.99 -27.26
CA VAL A 253 6.30 19.41 -26.05
C VAL A 253 6.98 20.52 -25.26
N GLY A 254 6.97 20.42 -23.94
CA GLY A 254 7.65 21.37 -23.08
C GLY A 254 9.16 21.39 -23.34
N GLU A 255 9.77 22.56 -23.11
CA GLU A 255 11.17 22.80 -23.36
C GLU A 255 12.05 21.92 -22.45
N PRO A 256 13.27 21.59 -22.92
CA PRO A 256 14.23 20.86 -22.10
C PRO A 256 14.55 21.60 -20.80
N GLY A 257 14.53 20.87 -19.68
CA GLY A 257 15.02 21.38 -18.41
C GLY A 257 16.51 21.77 -18.49
N GLU A 258 16.90 22.77 -17.68
CA GLU A 258 18.27 23.33 -17.69
C GLU A 258 19.34 22.26 -17.43
N VAL A 259 19.01 21.25 -16.62
CA VAL A 259 19.96 20.22 -16.17
C VAL A 259 19.81 18.95 -16.99
N THR A 260 18.58 18.40 -17.10
CA THR A 260 18.37 17.11 -17.75
C THR A 260 18.44 17.18 -19.26
N LYS A 261 18.14 18.36 -19.85
CA LYS A 261 18.19 18.64 -21.29
C LYS A 261 17.43 17.64 -22.17
N LYS A 262 16.39 17.01 -21.61
CA LYS A 262 15.53 16.06 -22.33
C LYS A 262 14.60 16.81 -23.28
N THR A 263 14.58 16.41 -24.55
CA THR A 263 13.80 17.07 -25.61
C THR A 263 12.42 16.46 -25.83
N ASP A 264 12.05 15.43 -25.06
CA ASP A 264 10.77 14.72 -25.17
C ASP A 264 9.74 15.15 -24.11
N GLY A 265 9.88 16.39 -23.62
CA GLY A 265 9.02 16.96 -22.59
C GLY A 265 9.19 16.33 -21.20
N ARG A 266 10.24 15.54 -20.96
CA ARG A 266 10.54 15.02 -19.62
C ARG A 266 11.39 16.01 -18.83
N LEU A 267 11.05 16.16 -17.55
CA LEU A 267 11.88 16.87 -16.58
C LEU A 267 12.03 16.03 -15.33
N ALA A 268 13.15 16.19 -14.63
CA ALA A 268 13.30 15.61 -13.30
C ALA A 268 12.41 16.34 -12.29
N TYR A 269 11.96 15.66 -11.23
CA TYR A 269 11.21 16.28 -10.14
C TYR A 269 11.94 17.50 -9.57
N TYR A 270 13.26 17.42 -9.40
CA TYR A 270 14.06 18.54 -8.88
C TYR A 270 14.06 19.79 -9.80
N GLU A 271 13.73 19.66 -11.09
CA GLU A 271 13.61 20.79 -12.02
C GLU A 271 12.23 21.47 -11.92
N ILE A 272 11.23 20.77 -11.36
CA ILE A 272 9.84 21.26 -11.25
C ILE A 272 9.49 21.69 -9.84
N CYS A 273 10.02 21.05 -8.80
CA CYS A 273 9.66 21.34 -7.41
C CYS A 273 9.87 22.81 -7.01
N LYS A 274 10.81 23.51 -7.64
CA LYS A 274 11.02 24.97 -7.45
C LYS A 274 9.97 25.83 -8.13
N LEU A 275 9.43 25.36 -9.25
CA LEU A 275 8.40 26.07 -10.03
C LEU A 275 7.04 26.00 -9.32
N VAL A 276 6.81 24.93 -8.55
CA VAL A 276 5.49 24.58 -8.00
C VAL A 276 5.46 24.70 -6.49
N GLY A 277 4.53 25.50 -5.97
CA GLY A 277 4.15 25.44 -4.55
C GLY A 277 2.94 24.53 -4.38
N PHE A 278 2.78 23.89 -3.21
CA PHE A 278 1.64 22.98 -2.93
C PHE A 278 0.28 23.60 -3.30
N ASN A 279 0.06 24.88 -2.97
CA ASN A 279 -1.17 25.63 -3.25
C ASN A 279 -1.45 25.92 -4.74
N ARG A 280 -0.48 25.66 -5.63
CA ARG A 280 -0.62 25.88 -7.08
C ARG A 280 -0.87 24.57 -7.85
N THR A 281 -0.81 23.43 -7.16
CA THR A 281 -1.08 22.14 -7.79
C THR A 281 -2.58 21.92 -8.00
N ILE A 282 -2.90 21.27 -9.12
CA ILE A 282 -4.24 20.82 -9.47
C ILE A 282 -4.27 19.32 -9.23
N TYR A 283 -5.12 18.90 -8.30
CA TYR A 283 -5.38 17.50 -8.03
C TYR A 283 -6.60 17.03 -8.82
N GLU A 284 -6.40 16.11 -9.78
CA GLU A 284 -7.51 15.37 -10.36
C GLU A 284 -7.80 14.15 -9.49
N GLN A 285 -8.94 14.17 -8.79
CA GLN A 285 -9.35 13.16 -7.82
C GLN A 285 -9.66 11.81 -8.48
N ASN A 286 -10.37 11.79 -9.62
CA ASN A 286 -10.79 10.51 -10.21
C ASN A 286 -9.58 9.72 -10.68
N SER A 287 -8.72 10.31 -11.51
CA SER A 287 -7.49 9.63 -11.95
C SER A 287 -6.37 9.61 -10.91
N SER A 288 -6.57 10.30 -9.78
CA SER A 288 -5.59 10.45 -8.70
C SER A 288 -4.24 10.98 -9.20
N THR A 289 -4.25 12.06 -9.97
CA THR A 289 -3.05 12.63 -10.62
C THR A 289 -2.83 14.09 -10.23
N THR A 290 -1.57 14.52 -10.17
CA THR A 290 -1.21 15.91 -9.94
C THR A 290 -0.74 16.58 -11.23
N SER A 291 -1.13 17.84 -11.40
CA SER A 291 -0.65 18.71 -12.47
C SER A 291 -0.46 20.15 -12.00
N PHE A 292 0.27 20.95 -12.77
CA PHE A 292 0.48 22.38 -12.54
C PHE A 292 0.46 23.11 -13.89
N THR A 293 -0.16 24.29 -13.94
CA THR A 293 -0.07 25.17 -15.11
C THR A 293 0.79 26.38 -14.75
N GLY A 294 1.93 26.51 -15.41
CA GLY A 294 2.88 27.61 -15.27
C GLY A 294 2.58 28.77 -16.22
N SER A 295 3.57 29.64 -16.39
CA SER A 295 3.53 30.76 -17.33
C SER A 295 3.49 30.28 -18.79
N HIS A 296 3.00 31.11 -19.71
CA HIS A 296 3.00 30.82 -21.16
C HIS A 296 2.35 29.48 -21.51
N ASN A 297 1.29 29.09 -20.79
CA ASN A 297 0.54 27.84 -20.98
C ASN A 297 1.37 26.54 -20.86
N HIS A 298 2.47 26.59 -20.11
CA HIS A 298 3.20 25.37 -19.77
C HIS A 298 2.39 24.56 -18.77
N TRP A 299 2.22 23.29 -19.05
CA TRP A 299 1.51 22.39 -18.19
C TRP A 299 2.39 21.20 -17.85
N TYR A 300 2.41 20.86 -16.57
CA TYR A 300 3.26 19.84 -16.01
C TYR A 300 2.41 18.78 -15.32
N SER A 301 2.74 17.50 -15.51
CA SER A 301 2.20 16.39 -14.71
C SER A 301 3.34 15.62 -14.07
N PHE A 302 3.22 15.34 -12.77
CA PHE A 302 4.30 14.77 -11.96
C PHE A 302 3.74 14.15 -10.68
N ASN A 303 4.55 13.32 -10.00
CA ASN A 303 4.27 12.90 -8.63
C ASN A 303 4.89 13.90 -7.65
N MET A 304 4.16 14.23 -6.59
CA MET A 304 4.61 15.16 -5.54
C MET A 304 4.61 14.45 -4.18
N PRO A 305 5.69 14.56 -3.38
CA PRO A 305 5.73 14.01 -2.03
C PRO A 305 4.65 14.68 -1.15
N LYS A 306 4.08 13.92 -0.22
CA LYS A 306 3.04 14.37 0.74
C LYS A 306 1.72 14.86 0.11
N HIS A 307 1.57 14.78 -1.22
CA HIS A 307 0.33 15.14 -1.91
C HIS A 307 -0.62 13.93 -2.00
N ASP A 308 -1.93 14.18 -1.92
CA ASP A 308 -2.98 13.15 -1.87
C ASP A 308 -2.93 12.17 -3.05
N SER A 309 -2.63 12.66 -4.26
CA SER A 309 -2.41 11.85 -5.46
C SER A 309 -1.40 10.72 -5.24
N LEU A 310 -0.18 11.04 -4.77
CA LEU A 310 0.84 10.04 -4.53
C LEU A 310 0.45 9.16 -3.35
N GLN A 311 -0.06 9.74 -2.25
CA GLN A 311 -0.49 8.96 -1.10
C GLN A 311 -1.54 7.89 -1.45
N ARG A 312 -2.50 8.22 -2.31
CA ARG A 312 -3.54 7.29 -2.75
C ARG A 312 -2.96 6.15 -3.59
N LYS A 313 -2.03 6.43 -4.49
CA LYS A 313 -1.29 5.40 -5.24
C LYS A 313 -0.54 4.45 -4.29
N LEU A 314 0.20 4.99 -3.32
CA LEU A 314 0.98 4.17 -2.38
C LEU A 314 0.08 3.28 -1.50
N LYS A 315 -1.07 3.81 -1.05
CA LYS A 315 -2.07 3.04 -0.28
C LYS A 315 -2.68 1.93 -1.12
N TRP A 316 -3.07 2.22 -2.36
CA TRP A 316 -3.62 1.22 -3.28
C TRP A 316 -2.60 0.11 -3.58
N ILE A 317 -1.33 0.46 -3.83
CA ILE A 317 -0.29 -0.55 -4.07
C ILE A 317 -0.13 -1.45 -2.85
N SER A 318 -0.10 -0.86 -1.65
CA SER A 318 0.13 -1.62 -0.42
C SER A 318 -1.06 -2.47 0.02
N SER A 319 -2.28 -2.11 -0.37
CA SER A 319 -3.48 -2.82 0.07
C SER A 319 -3.95 -3.95 -0.83
N TYR A 320 -3.56 -3.95 -2.11
CA TYR A 320 -3.97 -4.96 -3.10
C TYR A 320 -3.02 -6.17 -3.18
N GLY A 321 -2.07 -6.27 -2.25
CA GLY A 321 -1.17 -7.42 -2.13
C GLY A 321 -0.14 -7.52 -3.25
N PHE A 322 0.25 -6.40 -3.85
CA PHE A 322 1.28 -6.38 -4.88
C PHE A 322 2.65 -6.77 -4.32
N GLY A 323 3.49 -7.38 -5.16
CA GLY A 323 4.85 -7.81 -4.81
C GLY A 323 5.78 -6.66 -4.45
N GLY A 324 5.39 -5.43 -4.80
CA GLY A 324 6.11 -4.24 -4.41
C GLY A 324 5.68 -3.00 -5.17
N MET A 325 6.41 -1.92 -4.89
CA MET A 325 6.44 -0.76 -5.77
C MET A 325 7.85 -0.49 -6.28
N GLY A 326 7.89 0.10 -7.47
CA GLY A 326 9.06 0.71 -8.06
C GLY A 326 8.96 2.24 -8.01
N LEU A 327 10.08 2.93 -7.86
CA LEU A 327 10.16 4.35 -8.21
C LEU A 327 11.29 4.58 -9.21
N PHE A 328 10.93 5.09 -10.38
CA PHE A 328 11.81 5.41 -11.49
C PHE A 328 11.97 6.92 -11.61
N SER A 329 13.07 7.54 -11.25
CA SER A 329 14.35 6.96 -10.87
C SER A 329 15.06 7.88 -9.90
N LEU A 330 16.07 7.38 -9.20
CA LEU A 330 16.82 8.15 -8.20
C LEU A 330 17.36 9.48 -8.75
N GLN A 331 17.87 9.49 -9.98
CA GLN A 331 18.46 10.71 -10.54
C GLN A 331 17.43 11.80 -10.89
N ALA A 332 16.14 11.48 -10.90
CA ALA A 332 15.10 12.48 -11.14
C ALA A 332 14.66 13.16 -9.84
N ASP A 333 15.07 12.63 -8.68
CA ASP A 333 14.73 13.17 -7.37
C ASP A 333 15.85 14.07 -6.84
N ASP A 334 15.56 14.86 -5.80
CA ASP A 334 16.54 15.77 -5.21
C ASP A 334 17.49 15.02 -4.25
N ALA A 335 18.54 14.43 -4.80
CA ALA A 335 19.56 13.72 -4.02
C ALA A 335 20.31 14.61 -3.01
N SER A 336 20.34 15.93 -3.22
CA SER A 336 21.02 16.86 -2.33
C SER A 336 20.16 17.31 -1.14
N GLY A 337 18.83 17.29 -1.32
CA GLY A 337 17.84 17.89 -0.43
C GLY A 337 17.81 19.42 -0.41
N ASN A 338 18.70 20.07 -1.16
CA ASN A 338 18.87 21.53 -1.19
C ASN A 338 18.23 22.18 -2.42
N ILE A 339 17.72 21.41 -3.39
CA ILE A 339 17.07 21.95 -4.59
C ILE A 339 15.61 22.22 -4.28
N CYS A 340 14.88 21.23 -3.77
CA CYS A 340 13.46 21.36 -3.46
C CYS A 340 13.19 21.92 -2.05
N GLY A 341 14.18 21.82 -1.14
CA GLY A 341 14.00 22.20 0.27
C GLY A 341 13.11 21.23 1.06
N GLU A 342 12.91 20.01 0.54
CA GLU A 342 12.03 18.98 1.13
C GLU A 342 12.80 17.84 1.81
N GLY A 343 14.12 18.01 1.97
CA GLY A 343 15.04 16.97 2.46
C GLY A 343 15.58 16.08 1.34
N VAL A 344 16.49 15.17 1.68
CA VAL A 344 17.17 14.29 0.70
C VAL A 344 16.19 13.28 0.09
N LEU A 345 16.21 13.17 -1.23
CA LEU A 345 15.38 12.28 -2.04
C LEU A 345 13.91 12.31 -1.59
N PRO A 346 13.23 13.47 -1.65
CA PRO A 346 11.94 13.65 -1.00
C PRO A 346 10.86 12.68 -1.51
N LEU A 347 10.84 12.34 -2.81
CA LEU A 347 9.92 11.34 -3.34
C LEU A 347 10.24 9.94 -2.82
N HIS A 348 11.50 9.51 -2.90
CA HIS A 348 11.89 8.16 -2.43
C HIS A 348 11.72 8.02 -0.91
N THR A 349 12.06 9.06 -0.16
CA THR A 349 11.88 9.12 1.29
C THR A 349 10.41 9.04 1.66
N TYR A 350 9.53 9.78 0.98
CA TYR A 350 8.10 9.74 1.25
C TYR A 350 7.49 8.37 0.91
N VAL A 351 7.89 7.79 -0.23
CA VAL A 351 7.53 6.43 -0.62
C VAL A 351 7.95 5.42 0.46
N PHE A 352 9.21 5.48 0.89
CA PHE A 352 9.76 4.58 1.89
C PHE A 352 9.03 4.68 3.22
N GLN A 353 8.77 5.90 3.71
CA GLN A 353 8.05 6.13 4.96
C GLN A 353 6.61 5.61 4.92
N THR A 354 5.90 5.90 3.83
CA THR A 354 4.50 5.51 3.65
C THR A 354 4.35 4.00 3.47
N TYR A 355 5.24 3.39 2.67
CA TYR A 355 5.18 1.97 2.39
C TYR A 355 5.67 1.13 3.57
N SER A 356 6.69 1.57 4.32
CA SER A 356 7.16 0.86 5.53
C SER A 356 6.10 0.77 6.63
N CYS A 357 5.16 1.73 6.70
CA CYS A 357 4.02 1.64 7.60
C CYS A 357 2.99 0.57 7.19
N SER A 358 3.02 0.11 5.92
CA SER A 358 2.05 -0.82 5.35
C SER A 358 2.53 -2.28 5.30
N ILE A 359 3.85 -2.54 5.42
CA ILE A 359 4.51 -3.86 5.24
C ILE A 359 4.13 -4.94 6.28
N ARG A 360 3.34 -4.61 7.30
CA ARG A 360 2.97 -5.53 8.39
C ARG A 360 1.65 -6.29 8.16
N ARG A 361 1.34 -6.77 6.94
CA ARG A 361 -0.03 -7.26 6.68
C ARG A 361 -0.28 -8.65 6.14
N ASN A 362 0.66 -9.32 5.47
CA ASN A 362 0.30 -10.58 4.81
C ASN A 362 1.29 -11.69 5.14
N ASP A 363 0.84 -12.62 5.96
CA ASP A 363 1.28 -14.01 5.88
C ASP A 363 0.04 -14.93 5.95
N GLU A 364 0.04 -15.98 5.15
CA GLU A 364 -1.10 -16.78 4.68
C GLU A 364 -1.71 -17.73 5.73
N THR A 365 -1.65 -17.40 7.01
CA THR A 365 -2.29 -18.23 8.05
C THR A 365 -3.42 -17.49 8.72
N ARG A 366 -4.65 -17.76 8.25
CA ARG A 366 -5.95 -17.40 8.85
C ARG A 366 -6.18 -17.97 10.27
N GLY A 367 -5.13 -18.19 11.07
CA GLY A 367 -5.23 -18.82 12.37
C GLY A 367 -4.04 -18.67 13.33
N LYS A 368 -2.98 -17.93 13.00
CA LYS A 368 -1.89 -17.70 13.97
C LYS A 368 -1.76 -16.21 14.34
N LYS A 369 -2.00 -15.93 15.62
CA LYS A 369 -1.62 -14.69 16.30
C LYS A 369 -0.10 -14.50 16.20
N SER A 370 0.38 -13.90 15.12
CA SER A 370 1.78 -13.43 15.01
C SER A 370 1.77 -11.93 14.70
N GLY A 371 2.40 -11.17 15.58
CA GLY A 371 2.33 -9.72 15.63
C GLY A 371 3.03 -9.05 14.47
N SER A 372 2.24 -8.58 13.50
CA SER A 372 2.60 -7.39 12.74
C SER A 372 1.29 -6.64 12.41
N GLN A 373 1.15 -5.44 12.97
CA GLN A 373 -0.12 -4.77 13.08
C GLN A 373 -0.48 -4.07 11.76
N ALA A 374 -1.20 -4.78 10.89
CA ALA A 374 -2.31 -4.23 10.14
C ALA A 374 -2.98 -3.08 10.91
N CYS A 375 -2.88 -1.81 10.47
CA CYS A 375 -3.62 -0.73 11.16
C CYS A 375 -5.11 -1.06 11.16
N THR A 376 -5.65 -1.46 12.32
CA THR A 376 -7.06 -1.79 12.50
C THR A 376 -7.87 -0.51 12.33
N ARG A 377 -8.60 -0.44 11.22
CA ARG A 377 -9.55 0.61 10.86
C ARG A 377 -10.95 0.05 10.97
N LEU A 378 -11.72 0.58 11.91
CA LEU A 378 -13.11 0.22 12.13
C LEU A 378 -13.99 1.22 11.38
N CYS A 379 -14.79 0.72 10.44
CA CYS A 379 -15.82 1.52 9.78
C CYS A 379 -17.17 1.10 10.34
N SER A 380 -17.75 1.95 11.18
CA SER A 380 -19.04 1.69 11.81
C SER A 380 -20.18 2.17 10.94
N PHE A 381 -21.19 1.32 10.81
CA PHE A 381 -22.43 1.61 10.12
C PHE A 381 -23.62 1.28 11.02
N ASN A 382 -24.49 2.26 11.24
CA ASN A 382 -25.80 2.06 11.87
C ASN A 382 -26.90 2.29 10.81
N PRO A 383 -27.45 1.20 10.23
CA PRO A 383 -28.52 1.26 9.23
C PRO A 383 -29.79 1.99 9.69
N ASP A 384 -30.09 1.98 10.99
CA ASP A 384 -31.35 2.53 11.49
C ASP A 384 -31.34 4.06 11.49
N HIS A 385 -30.16 4.67 11.63
CA HIS A 385 -29.95 6.12 11.47
C HIS A 385 -29.69 6.56 10.02
N ALA A 386 -29.60 5.63 9.07
CA ALA A 386 -29.40 5.95 7.66
C ALA A 386 -30.75 6.17 6.95
N THR A 387 -30.81 7.25 6.16
CA THR A 387 -31.95 7.57 5.28
C THR A 387 -31.88 6.83 3.95
N ASN A 388 -30.67 6.51 3.48
CA ASN A 388 -30.40 5.79 2.22
C ASN A 388 -29.75 4.43 2.48
N SER A 389 -29.90 3.48 1.54
CA SER A 389 -29.14 2.23 1.58
C SER A 389 -27.68 2.46 1.23
N PHE A 390 -26.76 1.94 2.03
CA PHE A 390 -25.33 1.98 1.76
C PHE A 390 -24.95 0.94 0.69
N ASP A 391 -24.14 1.37 -0.29
CA ASP A 391 -23.63 0.53 -1.37
C ASP A 391 -22.14 0.26 -1.17
N PHE A 392 -21.80 -0.99 -0.83
CA PHE A 392 -20.43 -1.43 -0.61
C PHE A 392 -19.56 -1.36 -1.87
N THR A 393 -20.14 -1.29 -3.08
CA THR A 393 -19.34 -1.16 -4.32
C THR A 393 -18.63 0.19 -4.41
N THR A 394 -19.14 1.21 -3.71
CA THR A 394 -18.51 2.53 -3.63
C THR A 394 -17.38 2.60 -2.60
N LEU A 395 -17.29 1.61 -1.71
CA LEU A 395 -16.27 1.53 -0.68
C LEU A 395 -15.05 0.80 -1.24
N GLU A 396 -13.88 1.45 -1.26
CA GLU A 396 -12.64 0.71 -1.53
C GLU A 396 -12.35 -0.18 -0.32
N SER A 397 -12.06 -1.46 -0.60
CA SER A 397 -12.02 -2.48 0.44
C SER A 397 -10.86 -2.38 1.40
N ASP A 398 -9.88 -1.54 1.09
CA ASP A 398 -8.74 -1.26 1.95
C ASP A 398 -8.96 -0.09 2.91
N TRP A 399 -10.01 0.71 2.72
CA TRP A 399 -10.32 1.80 3.65
C TRP A 399 -10.64 1.26 5.05
N CYS A 400 -11.33 0.12 5.09
CA CYS A 400 -11.79 -0.52 6.31
C CYS A 400 -11.12 -1.88 6.47
N SER A 401 -10.59 -2.17 7.67
CA SER A 401 -10.17 -3.55 7.98
C SER A 401 -11.30 -4.36 8.61
N HIS A 402 -12.23 -3.67 9.28
CA HIS A 402 -13.40 -4.24 9.91
C HIS A 402 -14.60 -3.33 9.62
N ILE A 403 -15.73 -3.94 9.29
CA ILE A 403 -17.03 -3.29 9.21
C ILE A 403 -17.74 -3.59 10.52
N ILE A 404 -18.03 -2.55 11.30
CA ILE A 404 -18.82 -2.66 12.53
C ILE A 404 -20.27 -2.37 12.19
N LEU A 405 -21.13 -3.38 12.27
CA LEU A 405 -22.56 -3.26 11.99
C LEU A 405 -23.34 -3.09 13.30
N SER A 406 -23.63 -1.84 13.68
CA SER A 406 -24.30 -1.47 14.94
C SER A 406 -25.80 -1.66 14.86
N THR A 407 -26.25 -2.86 15.23
CA THR A 407 -27.58 -3.35 14.77
C THR A 407 -28.29 -4.30 15.72
N ALA A 408 -27.60 -4.87 16.71
CA ALA A 408 -28.21 -5.86 17.59
C ALA A 408 -28.79 -5.17 18.83
N THR A 409 -30.10 -4.95 18.82
CA THR A 409 -30.83 -4.44 19.97
C THR A 409 -31.06 -5.57 20.96
N VAL A 410 -30.73 -5.34 22.23
CA VAL A 410 -31.07 -6.24 23.33
C VAL A 410 -32.52 -5.98 23.73
N VAL A 411 -33.40 -6.96 23.48
CA VAL A 411 -34.80 -6.92 23.87
C VAL A 411 -34.95 -7.74 25.14
N THR A 412 -35.53 -7.17 26.21
CA THR A 412 -35.66 -7.87 27.50
C THR A 412 -37.11 -8.21 27.87
N ASN A 413 -38.08 -7.73 27.10
CA ASN A 413 -39.52 -7.87 27.33
C ASN A 413 -40.25 -8.10 25.98
N PRO A 414 -41.09 -9.14 25.80
CA PRO A 414 -41.56 -10.15 26.78
C PRO A 414 -40.55 -11.25 27.10
N SER A 415 -39.50 -11.39 26.31
CA SER A 415 -38.44 -12.38 26.51
C SER A 415 -37.09 -11.78 26.15
N LEU A 416 -36.02 -12.24 26.80
CA LEU A 416 -34.66 -11.87 26.46
C LEU A 416 -34.34 -12.31 25.03
N ASP A 417 -34.03 -11.39 24.13
CA ASP A 417 -33.67 -11.66 22.74
C ASP A 417 -32.68 -10.65 22.18
N VAL A 418 -32.00 -11.02 21.10
CA VAL A 418 -31.13 -10.11 20.35
C VAL A 418 -31.54 -10.19 18.89
N SER A 419 -31.99 -9.07 18.32
CA SER A 419 -32.55 -9.05 16.97
C SER A 419 -32.00 -7.91 16.12
N PHE A 420 -31.99 -8.14 14.81
CA PHE A 420 -31.64 -7.15 13.81
C PHE A 420 -32.87 -6.48 13.21
N SER A 421 -32.78 -5.17 12.98
CA SER A 421 -33.75 -4.46 12.16
C SER A 421 -33.76 -4.98 10.71
N GLN A 422 -34.87 -4.76 9.99
CA GLN A 422 -34.96 -5.15 8.59
C GLN A 422 -33.93 -4.42 7.71
N LYS A 423 -33.61 -3.16 8.03
CA LYS A 423 -32.54 -2.39 7.37
C LYS A 423 -31.18 -3.05 7.57
N SER A 424 -30.91 -3.52 8.78
CA SER A 424 -29.67 -4.23 9.14
C SER A 424 -29.49 -5.53 8.36
N ARG A 425 -30.56 -6.32 8.23
CA ARG A 425 -30.55 -7.55 7.42
C ARG A 425 -30.23 -7.27 5.94
N LYS A 426 -30.80 -6.21 5.37
CA LYS A 426 -30.52 -5.80 3.99
C LYS A 426 -29.04 -5.45 3.78
N ILE A 427 -28.45 -4.72 4.72
CA ILE A 427 -27.04 -4.32 4.66
C ILE A 427 -26.12 -5.52 4.81
N LEU A 428 -26.46 -6.46 5.68
CA LEU A 428 -25.73 -7.71 5.82
C LEU A 428 -25.75 -8.52 4.51
N MET A 429 -26.91 -8.62 3.84
CA MET A 429 -27.00 -9.25 2.52
C MET A 429 -26.09 -8.55 1.50
N ASN A 430 -26.08 -7.23 1.46
CA ASN A 430 -25.21 -6.45 0.58
C ASN A 430 -23.71 -6.71 0.89
N TYR A 431 -23.33 -6.74 2.17
CA TYR A 431 -21.97 -7.07 2.59
C TYR A 431 -21.59 -8.49 2.14
N ASN A 432 -22.49 -9.46 2.30
CA ASN A 432 -22.24 -10.85 1.90
C ASN A 432 -22.07 -10.97 0.37
N ALA A 433 -22.86 -10.24 -0.41
CA ALA A 433 -22.76 -10.19 -1.88
C ALA A 433 -21.57 -9.37 -2.40
N TRP A 434 -20.91 -8.56 -1.57
CA TRP A 434 -19.79 -7.73 -1.98
C TRP A 434 -18.56 -8.57 -2.37
N SER A 435 -18.24 -8.56 -3.66
CA SER A 435 -17.06 -9.18 -4.23
C SER A 435 -15.90 -8.19 -4.26
N THR A 436 -14.86 -8.45 -3.47
CA THR A 436 -13.65 -7.62 -3.40
C THR A 436 -12.42 -8.51 -3.17
N PRO A 437 -11.22 -8.13 -3.69
CA PRO A 437 -9.98 -8.87 -3.45
C PRO A 437 -9.66 -9.11 -1.96
N VAL A 438 -10.00 -8.15 -1.09
CA VAL A 438 -9.79 -8.25 0.37
C VAL A 438 -11.06 -7.84 1.07
N LYS A 439 -11.81 -8.80 1.60
CA LYS A 439 -13.06 -8.52 2.32
C LYS A 439 -12.77 -8.13 3.78
N PRO A 440 -13.17 -6.93 4.25
CA PRO A 440 -13.00 -6.53 5.65
C PRO A 440 -13.75 -7.47 6.59
N TYR A 441 -13.25 -7.70 7.81
CA TYR A 441 -13.92 -8.53 8.81
C TYR A 441 -15.27 -7.94 9.22
N LEU A 442 -16.30 -8.78 9.37
CA LEU A 442 -17.61 -8.35 9.84
C LEU A 442 -17.72 -8.49 11.36
N ILE A 443 -17.94 -7.37 12.04
CA ILE A 443 -18.14 -7.35 13.50
C ILE A 443 -19.55 -6.85 13.80
N LEU A 444 -20.29 -7.60 14.60
CA LEU A 444 -21.63 -7.23 15.03
C LEU A 444 -21.54 -6.42 16.33
N SER A 445 -21.98 -5.16 16.29
CA SER A 445 -21.98 -4.33 17.50
C SER A 445 -23.31 -4.45 18.24
N ILE A 446 -23.20 -4.82 19.51
CA ILE A 446 -24.31 -5.22 20.40
C ILE A 446 -24.59 -4.08 21.37
N GLY A 447 -25.86 -3.65 21.43
CA GLY A 447 -26.37 -2.79 22.49
C GLY A 447 -25.82 -1.35 22.51
N ALA A 448 -25.32 -0.83 21.38
CA ALA A 448 -24.86 0.56 21.24
C ALA A 448 -25.95 1.59 21.58
N ASP A 449 -27.21 1.28 21.24
CA ASP A 449 -28.38 2.13 21.48
C ASP A 449 -29.14 1.76 22.76
N GLN A 450 -28.54 0.92 23.62
CA GLN A 450 -29.17 0.46 24.87
C GLN A 450 -28.64 1.22 26.08
N GLY A 451 -29.58 1.61 26.96
CA GLY A 451 -29.26 2.17 28.27
C GLY A 451 -28.72 1.11 29.25
N PRO A 452 -28.18 1.55 30.40
CA PRO A 452 -27.58 0.65 31.39
C PRO A 452 -28.59 -0.32 32.02
N GLU A 453 -29.89 0.00 32.02
CA GLU A 453 -30.92 -0.89 32.55
C GLU A 453 -31.14 -2.14 31.68
N SER A 454 -31.22 -1.99 30.36
CA SER A 454 -31.36 -3.12 29.44
C SER A 454 -30.20 -4.11 29.56
N TRP A 455 -28.98 -3.59 29.68
CA TRP A 455 -27.78 -4.40 29.94
C TRP A 455 -27.84 -5.12 31.28
N ARG A 456 -28.21 -4.43 32.37
CA ARG A 456 -28.37 -5.05 33.69
C ARG A 456 -29.42 -6.16 33.69
N GLN A 457 -30.56 -5.96 33.02
CA GLN A 457 -31.62 -6.95 32.90
C GLN A 457 -31.16 -8.19 32.10
N ALA A 458 -30.41 -7.99 31.01
CA ALA A 458 -29.89 -9.08 30.18
C ALA A 458 -28.78 -9.90 30.88
N LEU A 459 -27.98 -9.24 31.73
CA LEU A 459 -26.82 -9.85 32.39
C LEU A 459 -27.08 -10.37 33.80
N GLN A 460 -28.35 -10.41 34.23
CA GLN A 460 -28.74 -11.10 35.47
C GLN A 460 -28.20 -12.54 35.45
N THR A 461 -27.69 -13.03 36.59
CA THR A 461 -27.03 -14.34 36.68
C THR A 461 -27.86 -15.49 36.11
N THR A 462 -29.19 -15.46 36.28
CA THR A 462 -30.11 -16.49 35.76
C THR A 462 -30.38 -16.39 34.25
N LYS A 463 -30.14 -15.22 33.65
CA LYS A 463 -30.42 -14.93 32.23
C LYS A 463 -29.17 -14.90 31.36
N ARG A 464 -28.01 -14.63 31.95
CA ARG A 464 -26.74 -14.43 31.25
C ARG A 464 -26.32 -15.64 30.39
N PRO A 465 -26.44 -16.91 30.81
CA PRO A 465 -26.09 -18.03 29.93
C PRO A 465 -26.93 -18.06 28.64
N ALA A 466 -28.25 -17.90 28.77
CA ALA A 466 -29.15 -17.84 27.61
C ALA A 466 -28.87 -16.61 26.73
N PHE A 467 -28.42 -15.51 27.31
CA PHE A 467 -27.98 -14.32 26.55
C PHE A 467 -26.74 -14.63 25.70
N ILE A 468 -25.73 -15.27 26.29
CA ILE A 468 -24.49 -15.66 25.62
C ILE A 468 -24.78 -16.59 24.43
N ASP A 469 -25.62 -17.60 24.63
CA ASP A 469 -26.01 -18.54 23.56
C ASP A 469 -26.65 -17.81 22.38
N LYS A 470 -27.50 -16.81 22.66
CA LYS A 470 -28.11 -15.97 21.61
C LYS A 470 -27.09 -15.12 20.86
N LEU A 471 -26.10 -14.54 21.55
CA LEU A 471 -25.04 -13.77 20.91
C LEU A 471 -24.17 -14.64 19.99
N ILE A 472 -23.80 -15.84 20.46
CA ILE A 472 -23.02 -16.80 19.67
C ILE A 472 -23.81 -17.23 18.44
N LYS A 473 -25.07 -17.64 18.62
CA LYS A 473 -25.95 -18.02 17.52
C LYS A 473 -26.12 -16.90 16.49
N LEU A 474 -26.31 -15.66 16.96
CA LEU A 474 -26.40 -14.49 16.07
C LEU A 474 -25.13 -14.30 15.24
N MET A 475 -23.95 -14.45 15.86
CA MET A 475 -22.68 -14.33 15.15
C MET A 475 -22.52 -15.44 14.10
N GLU A 476 -22.87 -16.68 14.44
CA GLU A 476 -22.76 -17.84 13.55
C GLU A 476 -23.73 -17.78 12.37
N GLU A 477 -25.01 -17.50 12.61
CA GLU A 477 -26.05 -17.41 11.56
C GLU A 477 -25.75 -16.33 10.52
N ASN A 478 -25.00 -15.29 10.90
CA ASN A 478 -24.70 -14.15 10.05
C ASN A 478 -23.26 -14.19 9.51
N GLY A 479 -22.51 -15.26 9.78
CA GLY A 479 -21.13 -15.42 9.30
C GLY A 479 -20.18 -14.33 9.81
N ALA A 480 -20.47 -13.74 10.98
CA ALA A 480 -19.66 -12.64 11.52
C ALA A 480 -18.34 -13.15 12.09
N ASP A 481 -17.30 -12.34 11.94
CA ASP A 481 -15.93 -12.60 12.41
C ASP A 481 -15.73 -12.23 13.87
N GLY A 482 -16.71 -11.57 14.47
CA GLY A 482 -16.64 -11.19 15.87
C GLY A 482 -17.82 -10.33 16.32
N MET A 483 -17.70 -9.83 17.56
CA MET A 483 -18.68 -8.95 18.17
C MET A 483 -18.03 -7.78 18.89
N ASP A 484 -18.74 -6.66 18.93
CA ASP A 484 -18.38 -5.46 19.69
C ASP A 484 -19.40 -5.24 20.81
N ILE A 485 -18.93 -5.30 22.05
CA ILE A 485 -19.74 -5.01 23.23
C ILE A 485 -19.76 -3.50 23.43
N ALA A 486 -20.74 -2.85 22.80
CA ALA A 486 -20.89 -1.40 22.78
C ALA A 486 -21.67 -0.87 24.00
N TRP A 487 -21.32 -1.32 25.21
CA TRP A 487 -21.89 -0.78 26.44
C TRP A 487 -21.20 0.55 26.79
N THR A 488 -21.75 1.65 26.27
CA THR A 488 -21.12 2.98 26.36
C THR A 488 -21.36 3.71 27.70
N SER A 489 -22.38 3.29 28.45
CA SER A 489 -22.82 3.87 29.72
C SER A 489 -22.61 2.91 30.91
N VAL A 490 -21.36 2.58 31.21
CA VAL A 490 -21.00 1.86 32.45
C VAL A 490 -20.96 2.87 33.59
N GLU A 491 -21.98 2.88 34.45
CA GLU A 491 -22.21 3.97 35.40
C GLU A 491 -21.68 3.67 36.80
N ASN A 492 -21.65 2.41 37.21
CA ASN A 492 -21.36 2.01 38.59
C ASN A 492 -20.56 0.69 38.68
N THR A 493 -20.23 0.27 39.91
CA THR A 493 -19.45 -0.96 40.18
C THR A 493 -20.21 -2.24 39.82
N VAL A 494 -21.54 -2.23 39.86
CA VAL A 494 -22.38 -3.36 39.44
C VAL A 494 -22.24 -3.56 37.94
N ASP A 495 -22.34 -2.48 37.15
CA ASP A 495 -22.18 -2.53 35.69
C ASP A 495 -20.81 -3.09 35.29
N MET A 496 -19.74 -2.66 35.97
CA MET A 496 -18.39 -3.19 35.74
C MET A 496 -18.30 -4.69 36.04
N THR A 497 -18.89 -5.14 37.14
CA THR A 497 -18.91 -6.57 37.52
C THR A 497 -19.66 -7.40 36.49
N LEU A 498 -20.79 -6.89 35.98
CA LEU A 498 -21.57 -7.56 34.94
C LEU A 498 -20.83 -7.60 33.61
N LEU A 499 -20.15 -6.51 33.23
CA LEU A 499 -19.33 -6.47 32.02
C LEU A 499 -18.18 -7.48 32.08
N TYR A 500 -17.46 -7.57 33.20
CA TYR A 500 -16.38 -8.55 33.34
C TYR A 500 -16.90 -9.99 33.29
N ALA A 501 -18.05 -10.25 33.92
CA ALA A 501 -18.68 -11.57 33.85
C ALA A 501 -19.12 -11.93 32.43
N LEU A 502 -19.72 -10.98 31.70
CA LEU A 502 -20.08 -11.17 30.29
C LEU A 502 -18.84 -11.49 29.44
N LEU A 503 -17.77 -10.70 29.55
CA LEU A 503 -16.57 -10.91 28.75
C LEU A 503 -15.86 -12.23 29.11
N THR A 504 -15.89 -12.63 30.38
CA THR A 504 -15.37 -13.92 30.84
C THR A 504 -16.15 -15.07 30.19
N ASP A 505 -17.47 -15.03 30.26
CA ASP A 505 -18.33 -16.07 29.69
C ASP A 505 -18.21 -16.12 28.17
N LEU A 506 -18.13 -14.96 27.50
CA LEU A 506 -17.87 -14.91 26.06
C LEU A 506 -16.52 -15.54 25.72
N ARG A 507 -15.46 -15.25 26.47
CA ARG A 507 -14.15 -15.84 26.20
C ARG A 507 -14.05 -17.33 26.45
N ALA A 508 -14.87 -17.86 27.36
CA ALA A 508 -14.95 -19.29 27.59
C ALA A 508 -15.69 -20.02 26.44
N ASN A 509 -16.69 -19.38 25.83
CA ASN A 509 -17.60 -20.03 24.87
C ASN A 509 -17.36 -19.65 23.40
N VAL A 510 -16.69 -18.53 23.11
CA VAL A 510 -16.39 -18.07 21.76
C VAL A 510 -15.01 -18.56 21.34
N THR A 511 -14.92 -19.19 20.17
CA THR A 511 -13.63 -19.70 19.65
C THR A 511 -12.60 -18.57 19.47
N ASN A 512 -11.32 -18.90 19.64
CA ASN A 512 -10.20 -17.95 19.46
C ASN A 512 -10.06 -17.39 18.03
N THR A 513 -10.83 -17.90 17.07
CA THR A 513 -10.88 -17.38 15.69
C THR A 513 -11.77 -16.15 15.57
N LYS A 514 -12.66 -15.92 16.54
CA LYS A 514 -13.60 -14.80 16.56
C LYS A 514 -13.08 -13.69 17.46
N GLN A 515 -13.26 -12.46 17.00
CA GLN A 515 -12.78 -11.28 17.70
C GLN A 515 -13.82 -10.72 18.66
N ILE A 516 -13.40 -10.29 19.85
CA ILE A 516 -14.25 -9.58 20.79
C ILE A 516 -13.68 -8.19 21.04
N PHE A 517 -14.50 -7.19 20.78
CA PHE A 517 -14.21 -5.78 21.03
C PHE A 517 -15.00 -5.32 22.26
N VAL A 518 -14.41 -4.40 23.02
CA VAL A 518 -15.10 -3.73 24.12
C VAL A 518 -14.91 -2.23 24.01
N CYS A 519 -16.00 -1.48 24.14
CA CYS A 519 -15.95 -0.02 24.16
C CYS A 519 -15.56 0.51 25.55
N ALA A 520 -14.75 1.57 25.59
CA ALA A 520 -14.45 2.30 26.80
C ALA A 520 -14.65 3.81 26.56
N SER A 521 -15.48 4.45 27.39
CA SER A 521 -15.71 5.89 27.34
C SER A 521 -14.70 6.66 28.19
N HIS A 522 -14.58 7.97 27.96
CA HIS A 522 -13.79 8.86 28.81
C HIS A 522 -14.20 8.76 30.30
N SER A 523 -15.52 8.74 30.57
CA SER A 523 -16.02 8.68 31.94
C SER A 523 -15.64 7.38 32.65
N ALA A 524 -15.78 6.26 31.94
CA ALA A 524 -15.41 4.95 32.46
C ALA A 524 -13.89 4.81 32.68
N THR A 525 -13.09 5.46 31.83
CA THR A 525 -11.63 5.52 31.95
C THR A 525 -11.20 6.27 33.22
N PHE A 526 -11.62 7.53 33.41
CA PHE A 526 -11.05 8.35 34.49
C PHE A 526 -11.80 8.31 35.82
N TYR A 527 -13.11 8.04 35.82
CA TYR A 527 -13.95 8.19 37.01
C TYR A 527 -14.54 6.88 37.52
N ARG A 528 -14.33 5.76 36.83
CA ARG A 528 -14.81 4.42 37.25
C ARG A 528 -13.69 3.43 37.53
N ASN A 529 -12.46 3.78 37.15
CA ASN A 529 -11.24 3.04 37.49
C ASN A 529 -11.31 1.57 37.03
N PHE A 530 -11.53 1.37 35.73
CA PHE A 530 -11.52 0.04 35.13
C PHE A 530 -10.26 -0.76 35.49
N ASN A 531 -10.41 -2.08 35.59
CA ASN A 531 -9.26 -2.95 35.57
C ASN A 531 -8.79 -3.11 34.12
N TYR A 532 -7.97 -2.15 33.67
CA TYR A 532 -7.49 -2.04 32.29
C TYR A 532 -6.84 -3.34 31.79
N LYS A 533 -6.01 -3.98 32.64
CA LYS A 533 -5.32 -5.25 32.30
C LYS A 533 -6.31 -6.38 32.11
N LEU A 534 -7.30 -6.49 33.01
CA LEU A 534 -8.32 -7.53 32.94
C LEU A 534 -9.16 -7.39 31.67
N LEU A 535 -9.63 -6.18 31.37
CA LEU A 535 -10.38 -5.89 30.14
C LEU A 535 -9.56 -6.21 28.88
N ALA A 536 -8.30 -5.75 28.83
CA ALA A 536 -7.43 -6.02 27.71
C ALA A 536 -7.09 -7.50 27.55
N ASN A 537 -7.14 -8.31 28.62
CA ASN A 537 -6.96 -9.76 28.53
C ASN A 537 -8.22 -10.49 28.03
N MET A 538 -9.40 -9.95 28.36
CA MET A 538 -10.69 -10.52 27.95
C MET A 538 -11.18 -9.99 26.60
N ALA A 539 -10.63 -8.92 26.04
CA ALA A 539 -10.96 -8.39 24.72
C ALA A 539 -9.74 -8.47 23.78
N ASP A 540 -9.98 -8.63 22.48
CA ASP A 540 -8.91 -8.58 21.47
C ASP A 540 -8.52 -7.11 21.25
N TYR A 541 -9.54 -6.24 21.25
CA TYR A 541 -9.37 -4.80 21.16
C TYR A 541 -10.26 -4.04 22.14
N VAL A 542 -9.73 -2.95 22.67
CA VAL A 542 -10.46 -1.94 23.43
C VAL A 542 -10.65 -0.71 22.53
N VAL A 543 -11.91 -0.38 22.26
CA VAL A 543 -12.30 0.78 21.46
C VAL A 543 -12.49 1.99 22.38
N LEU A 544 -11.50 2.87 22.40
CA LEU A 544 -11.50 4.11 23.15
C LEU A 544 -12.37 5.14 22.42
N GLN A 545 -13.47 5.56 23.06
CA GLN A 545 -14.35 6.57 22.51
C GLN A 545 -13.71 7.95 22.62
N GLY A 546 -13.00 8.36 21.57
CA GLY A 546 -12.32 9.64 21.46
C GLY A 546 -13.24 10.83 21.23
N PHE A 547 -14.46 10.82 21.76
CA PHE A 547 -15.47 11.86 21.58
C PHE A 547 -16.43 11.92 22.78
N ARG A 548 -17.36 12.91 22.76
CA ARG A 548 -18.25 13.26 23.89
C ARG A 548 -17.49 13.69 25.16
N PHE A 549 -16.27 14.24 25.01
CA PHE A 549 -15.57 14.89 26.13
C PHE A 549 -16.31 16.15 26.61
N HIS A 550 -17.03 16.80 25.70
CA HIS A 550 -17.94 17.91 25.96
C HIS A 550 -19.28 17.63 25.26
N ALA A 551 -20.41 17.92 25.93
CA ALA A 551 -21.74 17.55 25.47
C ALA A 551 -22.76 18.68 25.70
N TYR A 552 -23.97 18.52 25.15
CA TYR A 552 -25.05 19.53 25.14
C TYR A 552 -25.54 19.96 26.54
N ASN A 553 -25.30 19.15 27.56
CA ASN A 553 -25.74 19.39 28.94
C ASN A 553 -24.82 20.32 29.74
N ARG A 554 -23.83 20.94 29.08
CA ARG A 554 -22.92 21.93 29.67
C ARG A 554 -23.40 23.35 29.39
N LEU A 555 -23.17 24.25 30.35
CA LEU A 555 -23.62 25.65 30.28
C LEU A 555 -22.72 26.55 29.41
N PHE A 556 -21.65 26.02 28.82
CA PHE A 556 -20.68 26.75 28.00
C PHE A 556 -20.26 25.89 26.80
N THR A 557 -19.67 26.51 25.77
CA THR A 557 -19.16 25.80 24.58
C THR A 557 -17.83 25.11 24.85
N GLY A 558 -17.60 23.95 24.23
CA GLY A 558 -16.34 23.23 24.33
C GLY A 558 -16.16 22.17 23.25
N HIS A 559 -14.92 21.69 23.07
CA HIS A 559 -14.60 20.69 22.05
C HIS A 559 -15.08 19.30 22.46
N HIS A 560 -15.86 18.64 21.60
CA HIS A 560 -16.40 17.30 21.87
C HIS A 560 -15.41 16.15 21.61
N SER A 561 -14.34 16.38 20.83
CA SER A 561 -13.36 15.36 20.40
C SER A 561 -11.93 15.96 20.22
N PRO A 562 -11.33 16.61 21.23
CA PRO A 562 -10.00 17.20 21.07
C PRO A 562 -8.89 16.14 21.13
N LEU A 563 -8.02 16.13 20.12
CA LEU A 563 -6.90 15.19 20.07
C LEU A 563 -5.85 15.51 21.16
N PHE A 564 -5.47 16.78 21.28
CA PHE A 564 -4.45 17.28 22.19
C PHE A 564 -5.02 18.36 23.12
N GLY A 565 -4.42 18.49 24.31
CA GLY A 565 -4.70 19.60 25.23
C GLY A 565 -3.66 20.70 25.07
N THR A 566 -3.99 21.80 24.38
CA THR A 566 -3.17 23.01 24.42
C THR A 566 -3.43 23.78 25.70
N ARG A 567 -2.36 24.24 26.37
CA ARG A 567 -2.40 24.91 27.69
C ARG A 567 -3.34 26.14 27.74
N ASP A 568 -3.57 26.78 26.60
CA ASP A 568 -4.38 28.00 26.51
C ASP A 568 -5.88 27.74 26.26
N VAL A 569 -6.27 26.50 25.90
CA VAL A 569 -7.67 26.15 25.52
C VAL A 569 -8.24 25.06 26.44
N PHE A 570 -7.40 24.21 27.05
CA PHE A 570 -7.84 23.09 27.87
C PHE A 570 -7.14 23.07 29.24
N ASN A 571 -7.92 23.28 30.31
CA ASN A 571 -7.40 23.20 31.68
C ASN A 571 -7.37 21.76 32.24
N ASP A 572 -8.10 20.82 31.64
CA ASP A 572 -8.11 19.41 32.09
C ASP A 572 -7.59 18.47 30.97
N PRO A 573 -6.36 17.95 31.08
CA PRO A 573 -5.80 17.03 30.09
C PRO A 573 -6.58 15.71 29.99
N LYS A 574 -7.42 15.36 30.97
CA LYS A 574 -8.28 14.17 30.92
C LYS A 574 -9.34 14.29 29.83
N LEU A 575 -9.75 15.51 29.46
CA LEU A 575 -10.78 15.77 28.45
C LEU A 575 -10.24 15.71 27.01
N THR A 576 -9.19 14.94 26.77
CA THR A 576 -8.53 14.81 25.45
C THR A 576 -8.34 13.35 25.08
N ILE A 577 -8.26 13.08 23.78
CA ILE A 577 -7.92 11.75 23.25
C ILE A 577 -6.53 11.34 23.74
N GLU A 578 -5.54 12.23 23.67
CA GLU A 578 -4.18 12.00 24.17
C GLU A 578 -4.18 11.58 25.64
N GLY A 579 -4.86 12.33 26.51
CA GLY A 579 -4.94 11.99 27.93
C GLY A 579 -5.58 10.62 28.18
N MET A 580 -6.69 10.33 27.49
CA MET A 580 -7.38 9.05 27.59
C MET A 580 -6.50 7.89 27.11
N VAL A 581 -5.86 8.02 25.96
CA VAL A 581 -4.94 7.01 25.40
C VAL A 581 -3.75 6.81 26.33
N GLY A 582 -3.13 7.89 26.80
CA GLY A 582 -2.02 7.85 27.74
C GLY A 582 -2.36 7.06 29.01
N LYS A 583 -3.58 7.23 29.53
CA LYS A 583 -4.03 6.48 30.71
C LYS A 583 -4.11 4.96 30.46
N TRP A 584 -4.60 4.55 29.30
CA TRP A 584 -4.68 3.14 28.93
C TRP A 584 -3.29 2.53 28.66
N LEU A 585 -2.39 3.29 28.02
CA LEU A 585 -1.03 2.84 27.71
C LEU A 585 -0.16 2.56 28.95
N GLU A 586 -0.51 3.10 30.12
CA GLU A 586 0.13 2.72 31.40
C GLU A 586 0.03 1.23 31.70
N ASN A 587 -1.02 0.55 31.20
CA ASN A 587 -1.37 -0.82 31.60
C ASN A 587 -1.72 -1.74 30.43
N VAL A 588 -1.97 -1.21 29.24
CA VAL A 588 -2.46 -1.96 28.07
C VAL A 588 -1.55 -1.71 26.87
N PRO A 589 -1.08 -2.76 26.19
CA PRO A 589 -0.27 -2.61 24.99
C PRO A 589 -1.01 -1.82 23.90
N SER A 590 -0.28 -0.93 23.22
CA SER A 590 -0.83 -0.08 22.16
C SER A 590 -1.56 -0.86 21.07
N GLU A 591 -1.13 -2.10 20.80
CA GLU A 591 -1.69 -2.93 19.76
C GLU A 591 -3.11 -3.43 20.03
N LYS A 592 -3.56 -3.34 21.30
CA LYS A 592 -4.93 -3.67 21.72
C LYS A 592 -5.84 -2.45 21.75
N LEU A 593 -5.34 -1.25 21.52
CA LEU A 593 -6.12 -0.01 21.62
C LEU A 593 -6.53 0.49 20.23
N ILE A 594 -7.81 0.85 20.09
CA ILE A 594 -8.35 1.49 18.89
C ILE A 594 -9.00 2.80 19.32
N ILE A 595 -8.67 3.89 18.62
CA ILE A 595 -9.30 5.20 18.87
C ILE A 595 -10.49 5.34 17.92
N ALA A 596 -11.68 5.53 18.48
CA ALA A 596 -12.87 5.88 17.71
C ALA A 596 -12.97 7.40 17.55
N CYS A 597 -13.11 7.86 16.30
CA CYS A 597 -13.30 9.26 15.95
C CYS A 597 -14.71 9.49 15.38
N PRO A 598 -15.42 10.55 15.77
CA PRO A 598 -16.77 10.81 15.32
C PRO A 598 -16.76 11.44 13.92
N LEU A 599 -17.67 10.99 13.05
CA LEU A 599 -17.93 11.61 11.73
C LEU A 599 -19.22 12.46 11.73
N LYS A 600 -19.95 12.48 12.84
CA LYS A 600 -21.18 13.24 13.03
C LYS A 600 -21.14 13.94 14.38
N LEU A 601 -21.62 15.19 14.41
CA LEU A 601 -21.82 16.01 15.62
C LEU A 601 -23.13 15.64 16.31
#